data_AF-A0A2E4I862-F1
#
_entry.id   AF-A0A2E4I862-F1
#
_cell.length_a   1.000
_cell.length_b   1.000
_cell.length_c   1.000
_cell.angle_alpha   90.00
_cell.angle_beta   90.00
_cell.angle_gamma   90.00
#
_symmetry.space_group_name_H-M   'P 1'
#
loop_
_entity.id
_entity.type
_entity.pdbx_description
1 polymer ?
#
loop_
_entity_poly.entity_id
_entity_poly.type
_entity_poly.pdbx_seq_one_letter_code
_entity_poly.pdbx_strand_id
1 'polypeptide(L)'
;MSFYLDGAYALKTYSIWPTTQDHDELRKIFSDTRFRNDFREALDTFDSARLFTGRWEWVIVAVAGADKNRDLEGRSVLDIASEREVDPVDLFFDLALEENFKTKYAFYLLNMEDEGVAELIGNDGTLISLSDAGAHNSMLCDAGYAMHLFGYWSREKGLFDLPTAIRKVTHDPAEVYGMIDRGQLTVGAWADMILFDPDTISVTKMTQHFDLPANGERLLRQAPGLRGTWVNGTRVFDGEDYLDVAAPGHLLRKFSGVCPKLGMT
;
A
#
# COMPACT_ATOMS: atom_id res chain seq x y z
N MET A 1 4.42 0.10 4.32
CA MET A 1 5.04 -1.10 4.92
C MET A 1 4.52 -1.28 6.33
N SER A 2 3.95 -2.42 6.66
CA SER A 2 3.42 -2.70 8.00
C SER A 2 4.29 -3.62 8.82
N PHE A 3 4.29 -3.44 10.13
CA PHE A 3 5.09 -4.20 11.07
C PHE A 3 4.44 -4.25 12.46
N TYR A 4 4.82 -5.27 13.22
CA TYR A 4 4.65 -5.33 14.67
C TYR A 4 5.91 -4.80 15.34
N LEU A 5 5.80 -4.32 16.59
CA LEU A 5 6.91 -3.64 17.23
C LEU A 5 8.09 -4.58 17.58
N ASP A 6 7.81 -5.85 17.83
CA ASP A 6 8.78 -6.94 18.02
C ASP A 6 9.49 -7.35 16.71
N GLY A 7 8.98 -6.89 15.56
CA GLY A 7 9.51 -7.14 14.22
C GLY A 7 9.78 -5.88 13.41
N ALA A 8 9.91 -4.71 14.05
CA ALA A 8 9.94 -3.40 13.38
C ALA A 8 11.22 -3.16 12.56
N TYR A 9 11.29 -3.76 11.37
CA TYR A 9 12.46 -3.68 10.48
C TYR A 9 12.87 -2.23 10.15
N ALA A 10 11.90 -1.36 9.89
CA ALA A 10 12.16 0.05 9.57
C ALA A 10 12.87 0.81 10.69
N LEU A 11 12.71 0.36 11.94
CA LEU A 11 13.32 1.00 13.11
C LEU A 11 14.69 0.41 13.46
N LYS A 12 15.07 -0.74 12.88
CA LYS A 12 16.41 -1.33 13.05
C LYS A 12 17.54 -0.49 12.44
N THR A 13 17.22 0.54 11.66
CA THR A 13 18.21 1.52 11.19
C THR A 13 18.70 2.44 12.32
N TYR A 14 17.98 2.50 13.44
CA TYR A 14 18.43 3.20 14.65
C TYR A 14 19.33 2.26 15.47
N SER A 15 20.56 2.68 15.75
CA SER A 15 21.54 1.87 16.50
C SER A 15 21.09 1.51 17.92
N ILE A 16 20.23 2.35 18.52
CA ILE A 16 19.62 2.14 19.82
C ILE A 16 18.47 1.13 19.80
N TRP A 17 17.94 0.79 18.61
CA TRP A 17 16.78 -0.09 18.49
C TRP A 17 17.10 -1.50 19.00
N PRO A 18 16.21 -2.15 19.77
CA PRO A 18 16.47 -3.48 20.31
C PRO A 18 16.70 -4.53 19.21
N THR A 19 17.66 -5.43 19.45
CA THR A 19 17.93 -6.58 18.57
C THR A 19 17.15 -7.82 18.97
N THR A 20 16.60 -7.84 20.18
CA THR A 20 15.78 -8.93 20.71
C THR A 20 14.35 -8.89 20.14
N GLN A 21 13.73 -10.06 20.05
CA GLN A 21 12.30 -10.21 19.76
C GLN A 21 11.54 -10.81 20.97
N ASP A 22 12.24 -11.02 22.09
CA ASP A 22 11.64 -11.55 23.31
C ASP A 22 10.72 -10.49 23.94
N HIS A 23 9.46 -10.85 24.14
CA HIS A 23 8.44 -9.90 24.62
C HIS A 23 8.72 -9.43 26.05
N ASP A 24 9.34 -10.24 26.91
CA ASP A 24 9.65 -9.84 28.30
C ASP A 24 10.82 -8.84 28.33
N GLU A 25 11.83 -9.03 27.48
CA GLU A 25 12.90 -8.06 27.30
C GLU A 25 12.39 -6.76 26.67
N LEU A 26 11.60 -6.86 25.60
CA LEU A 26 11.00 -5.69 24.93
C LEU A 26 10.10 -4.89 25.88
N ARG A 27 9.34 -5.55 26.76
CA ARG A 27 8.53 -4.86 27.78
C ARG A 27 9.39 -4.00 28.69
N LYS A 28 10.51 -4.53 29.18
CA LYS A 28 11.44 -3.77 30.02
C LYS A 28 11.99 -2.55 29.28
N ILE A 29 12.42 -2.75 28.03
CA ILE A 29 13.00 -1.67 27.21
C ILE A 29 11.96 -0.59 26.88
N PHE A 30 10.80 -0.97 26.34
CA PHE A 30 9.79 -0.01 25.88
C PHE A 30 9.01 0.65 27.02
N SER A 31 9.09 0.12 28.25
CA SER A 31 8.59 0.81 29.46
C SER A 31 9.61 1.75 30.10
N ASP A 32 10.89 1.70 29.70
CA ASP A 32 11.94 2.55 30.26
C ASP A 32 11.87 3.96 29.66
N THR A 33 11.60 4.95 30.52
CA THR A 33 11.58 6.37 30.15
C THR A 33 12.90 6.83 29.54
N ARG A 34 14.04 6.28 29.98
CA ARG A 34 15.35 6.62 29.41
C ARG A 34 15.42 6.20 27.95
N PHE A 35 15.05 4.96 27.63
CA PHE A 35 15.03 4.48 26.26
C PHE A 35 14.10 5.33 25.37
N ARG A 36 12.90 5.69 25.85
CA ARG A 36 11.98 6.54 25.08
C ARG A 36 12.57 7.93 24.80
N ASN A 37 13.27 8.52 25.78
CA ASN A 37 13.93 9.81 25.61
C ASN A 37 15.12 9.72 24.64
N ASP A 38 15.97 8.69 24.78
CA ASP A 38 17.08 8.45 23.86
C ASP A 38 16.56 8.21 22.43
N PHE A 39 15.40 7.55 22.28
CA PHE A 39 14.75 7.38 20.99
C PHE A 39 14.23 8.69 20.40
N ARG A 40 13.60 9.56 21.19
CA ARG A 40 13.20 10.91 20.76
C ARG A 40 14.39 11.71 20.24
N GLU A 41 15.47 11.78 21.02
CA GLU A 41 16.69 12.49 20.61
C GLU A 41 17.28 11.91 19.32
N ALA A 42 17.23 10.58 19.18
CA ALA A 42 17.67 9.95 17.95
C ALA A 42 16.80 10.36 16.75
N LEU A 43 15.47 10.49 16.88
CA LEU A 43 14.58 10.95 15.80
C LEU A 43 14.92 12.37 15.31
N ASP A 44 15.36 13.25 16.21
CA ASP A 44 15.73 14.64 15.87
C ASP A 44 17.04 14.74 15.07
N THR A 45 17.79 13.65 14.96
CA THR A 45 19.03 13.60 14.20
C THR A 45 18.77 13.16 12.76
N PHE A 46 19.13 13.99 11.78
CA PHE A 46 19.02 13.62 10.37
C PHE A 46 20.05 12.55 9.97
N ASP A 47 19.58 11.52 9.28
CA ASP A 47 20.40 10.47 8.69
C ASP A 47 19.66 9.90 7.47
N SER A 48 20.27 10.03 6.29
CA SER A 48 19.66 9.61 5.02
C SER A 48 19.56 8.09 4.85
N ALA A 49 20.25 7.31 5.69
CA ALA A 49 20.14 5.84 5.68
C ALA A 49 18.90 5.33 6.43
N ARG A 50 18.20 6.19 7.18
CA ARG A 50 17.04 5.80 7.99
C ARG A 50 15.78 5.73 7.14
N LEU A 51 15.06 4.61 7.32
CA LEU A 51 13.77 4.40 6.66
C LEU A 51 12.66 5.19 7.34
N PHE A 52 12.69 5.27 8.68
CA PHE A 52 11.77 6.06 9.47
C PHE A 52 12.46 7.35 9.92
N THR A 53 11.76 8.49 9.84
CA THR A 53 12.30 9.82 10.12
C THR A 53 11.48 10.59 11.17
N GLY A 54 10.63 9.91 11.94
CA GLY A 54 9.81 10.57 12.97
C GLY A 54 8.55 11.27 12.44
N ARG A 55 8.16 11.08 11.18
CA ARG A 55 6.90 11.56 10.59
C ARG A 55 5.72 10.73 11.10
N TRP A 56 5.25 11.03 12.32
CA TRP A 56 4.19 10.27 13.01
C TRP A 56 2.82 10.34 12.32
N GLU A 57 2.58 11.35 11.49
CA GLU A 57 1.41 11.45 10.61
C GLU A 57 1.40 10.36 9.52
N TRP A 58 2.55 9.74 9.22
CA TRP A 58 2.69 8.65 8.25
C TRP A 58 2.69 7.26 8.89
N VAL A 59 2.55 7.19 10.21
CA VAL A 59 2.45 5.93 10.95
C VAL A 59 0.98 5.71 11.30
N ILE A 60 0.35 4.73 10.66
CA ILE A 60 -1.06 4.40 10.84
C ILE A 60 -1.20 3.18 11.75
N VAL A 61 -2.17 3.19 12.66
CA VAL A 61 -2.60 1.95 13.32
C VAL A 61 -3.37 1.11 12.29
N ALA A 62 -2.72 0.11 11.71
CA ALA A 62 -3.31 -0.71 10.64
C ALA A 62 -4.28 -1.76 11.20
N VAL A 63 -3.90 -2.40 12.30
CA VAL A 63 -4.71 -3.38 13.02
C VAL A 63 -4.53 -3.15 14.52
N ALA A 64 -5.63 -3.02 15.24
CA ALA A 64 -5.60 -2.97 16.70
C ALA A 64 -5.51 -4.40 17.26
N GLY A 65 -4.66 -4.60 18.26
CA GLY A 65 -4.48 -5.86 18.96
C GLY A 65 -5.51 -6.12 20.06
N ALA A 66 -6.30 -5.11 20.46
CA ALA A 66 -7.38 -5.24 21.42
C ALA A 66 -8.70 -4.64 20.91
N ASP A 67 -9.83 -5.28 21.24
CA ASP A 67 -11.17 -4.85 20.79
C ASP A 67 -11.50 -3.40 21.18
N LYS A 68 -11.00 -2.93 22.33
CA LYS A 68 -11.24 -1.58 22.83
C LYS A 68 -10.58 -0.46 22.02
N ASN A 69 -9.61 -0.79 21.16
CA ASN A 69 -8.84 0.16 20.35
C ASN A 69 -9.14 0.02 18.86
N ARG A 70 -10.17 -0.75 18.47
CA ARG A 70 -10.52 -0.95 17.06
C ARG A 70 -10.94 0.33 16.34
N ASP A 71 -11.38 1.34 17.09
CA ASP A 71 -11.65 2.69 16.62
C ASP A 71 -10.38 3.45 16.19
N LEU A 72 -9.19 2.99 16.60
CA LEU A 72 -7.91 3.56 16.19
C LEU A 72 -7.49 3.11 14.79
N GLU A 73 -8.04 2.02 14.27
CA GLU A 73 -7.66 1.47 12.96
C GLU A 73 -7.88 2.48 11.83
N GLY A 74 -6.83 2.71 11.04
CA GLY A 74 -6.83 3.66 9.92
C GLY A 74 -6.49 5.09 10.31
N ARG A 75 -6.29 5.39 11.60
CA ARG A 75 -5.86 6.71 12.10
C ARG A 75 -4.34 6.78 12.25
N SER A 76 -3.78 7.99 12.10
CA SER A 76 -2.35 8.19 12.32
C SER A 76 -2.01 8.24 13.81
N VAL A 77 -0.79 7.82 14.17
CA VAL A 77 -0.27 7.92 15.54
C VAL A 77 -0.26 9.38 15.99
N LEU A 78 0.07 10.32 15.09
CA LEU A 78 0.03 11.75 15.41
C LEU A 78 -1.38 12.23 15.77
N ASP A 79 -2.41 11.86 15.01
CA ASP A 79 -3.79 12.29 15.29
C ASP A 79 -4.29 11.73 16.62
N ILE A 80 -4.01 10.45 16.89
CA ILE A 80 -4.42 9.79 18.13
C ILE A 80 -3.66 10.41 19.32
N ALA A 81 -2.36 10.67 19.18
CA ALA A 81 -1.54 11.25 20.23
C ALA A 81 -2.00 12.68 20.56
N SER A 82 -2.32 13.46 19.53
CA SER A 82 -2.85 14.82 19.67
C SER A 82 -4.20 14.85 20.38
N GLU A 83 -5.13 13.95 20.02
CA GLU A 83 -6.43 13.84 20.70
C GLU A 83 -6.29 13.44 22.16
N ARG A 84 -5.33 12.57 22.48
CA ARG A 84 -5.07 12.09 23.84
C ARG A 84 -4.15 13.00 24.65
N GLU A 85 -3.65 14.09 24.07
CA GLU A 85 -2.67 15.00 24.67
C GLU A 85 -1.40 14.29 25.19
N VAL A 86 -0.92 13.30 24.43
CA VAL A 86 0.30 12.55 24.73
C VAL A 86 1.34 12.69 23.61
N ASP A 87 2.59 12.35 23.93
CA ASP A 87 3.66 12.31 22.94
C ASP A 87 3.49 11.09 21.99
N PRO A 88 3.70 11.26 20.67
CA PRO A 88 3.58 10.16 19.71
C PRO A 88 4.48 8.95 20.01
N VAL A 89 5.69 9.17 20.54
CA VAL A 89 6.60 8.08 20.92
C VAL A 89 6.01 7.28 22.09
N ASP A 90 5.42 7.98 23.07
CA ASP A 90 4.77 7.30 24.20
C ASP A 90 3.57 6.49 23.75
N LEU A 91 2.66 7.09 22.97
CA LEU A 91 1.51 6.38 22.44
C LEU A 91 1.91 5.14 21.63
N PHE A 92 2.95 5.27 20.80
CA PHE A 92 3.46 4.20 19.96
C PHE A 92 3.96 3.00 20.79
N PHE A 93 4.71 3.24 21.86
CA PHE A 93 5.14 2.16 22.75
C PHE A 93 4.01 1.65 23.64
N ASP A 94 3.14 2.53 24.16
CA ASP A 94 2.06 2.19 25.08
C ASP A 94 1.04 1.26 24.43
N LEU A 95 0.62 1.54 23.19
CA LEU A 95 -0.29 0.66 22.45
C LEU A 95 0.30 -0.75 22.28
N ALA A 96 1.58 -0.85 21.90
CA ALA A 96 2.22 -2.15 21.75
C ALA A 96 2.30 -2.91 23.08
N LEU A 97 2.62 -2.23 24.19
CA LEU A 97 2.69 -2.84 25.52
C LEU A 97 1.31 -3.29 26.02
N GLU A 98 0.30 -2.44 25.84
CA GLU A 98 -1.10 -2.65 26.22
C GLU A 98 -1.70 -3.85 25.48
N GLU A 99 -1.38 -4.00 24.19
CA GLU A 99 -1.97 -5.02 23.33
C GLU A 99 -1.09 -6.26 23.16
N ASN A 100 -0.08 -6.45 24.01
CA ASN A 100 0.85 -7.57 23.96
C ASN A 100 1.49 -7.76 22.57
N PHE A 101 2.00 -6.65 22.01
CA PHE A 101 2.67 -6.55 20.71
C PHE A 101 1.79 -6.93 19.52
N LYS A 102 0.46 -6.98 19.69
CA LYS A 102 -0.49 -7.28 18.61
C LYS A 102 -0.97 -6.06 17.83
N THR A 103 -0.59 -4.85 18.22
CA THR A 103 -0.80 -3.66 17.39
C THR A 103 0.07 -3.76 16.15
N LYS A 104 -0.55 -3.71 14.97
CA LYS A 104 0.16 -3.64 13.70
C LYS A 104 0.14 -2.20 13.21
N TYR A 105 1.31 -1.64 12.98
CA TYR A 105 1.46 -0.32 12.37
C TYR A 105 1.66 -0.47 10.86
N ALA A 106 1.17 0.50 10.08
CA ALA A 106 1.55 0.70 8.70
C ALA A 106 2.28 2.04 8.59
N PHE A 107 3.55 1.97 8.19
CA PHE A 107 4.36 3.14 7.88
C PHE A 107 4.37 3.38 6.38
N TYR A 108 4.00 4.58 5.97
CA TYR A 108 4.15 5.02 4.60
C TYR A 108 5.55 5.60 4.36
N LEU A 109 6.27 4.99 3.43
CA LEU A 109 7.69 5.29 3.17
C LEU A 109 7.88 6.53 2.28
N LEU A 110 7.03 6.68 1.27
CA LEU A 110 7.17 7.65 0.20
C LEU A 110 5.77 8.08 -0.28
N ASN A 111 5.71 9.19 -1.02
CA ASN A 111 4.54 9.59 -1.80
C ASN A 111 3.26 9.82 -0.95
N MET A 112 3.42 10.47 0.20
CA MET A 112 2.31 10.80 1.12
C MET A 112 1.84 12.25 1.06
N GLU A 113 2.54 13.08 0.27
CA GLU A 113 2.20 14.47 0.08
C GLU A 113 1.55 14.60 -1.30
N ASP A 114 0.25 14.87 -1.31
CA ASP A 114 -0.57 14.84 -2.52
C ASP A 114 -0.02 15.75 -3.61
N GLU A 115 0.46 16.95 -3.26
CA GLU A 115 0.97 17.92 -4.22
C GLU A 115 2.18 17.38 -4.99
N GLY A 116 3.12 16.76 -4.27
CA GLY A 116 4.31 16.15 -4.88
C GLY A 116 3.95 14.93 -5.73
N VAL A 117 3.01 14.12 -5.26
CA VAL A 117 2.52 12.96 -6.04
C VAL A 117 1.78 13.43 -7.29
N ALA A 118 0.94 14.45 -7.19
CA ALA A 118 0.17 15.02 -8.30
C ALA A 118 1.09 15.52 -9.42
N GLU A 119 2.17 16.22 -9.07
CA GLU A 119 3.18 16.65 -10.04
C GLU A 119 3.80 15.46 -10.78
N LEU A 120 4.18 14.41 -10.04
CA LEU A 120 4.80 13.21 -10.60
C LEU A 120 3.83 12.45 -11.53
N ILE A 121 2.63 12.12 -11.06
CA ILE A 121 1.69 11.27 -11.83
C ILE A 121 0.97 12.06 -12.94
N GLY A 122 0.86 13.38 -12.78
CA GLY A 122 0.35 14.29 -13.81
C GLY A 122 1.30 14.42 -15.01
N ASN A 123 2.61 14.23 -14.80
CA ASN A 123 3.58 14.23 -15.88
C ASN A 123 3.35 13.07 -16.85
N ASP A 124 3.24 13.39 -18.14
CA ASP A 124 3.03 12.41 -19.21
C ASP A 124 4.24 11.53 -19.50
N GLY A 125 5.43 11.91 -19.04
CA GLY A 125 6.64 11.09 -19.04
C GLY A 125 6.74 10.12 -17.85
N THR A 126 5.79 10.14 -16.91
CA THR A 126 5.79 9.22 -15.77
C THR A 126 5.00 7.96 -16.08
N LEU A 127 5.66 6.81 -15.92
CA LEU A 127 5.03 5.51 -16.07
C LEU A 127 4.49 5.00 -14.73
N ILE A 128 3.19 4.71 -14.68
CA ILE A 128 2.53 4.09 -13.51
C ILE A 128 2.33 2.59 -13.80
N SER A 129 3.23 1.74 -13.31
CA SER A 129 3.30 0.34 -13.81
C SER A 129 3.64 -0.74 -12.77
N LEU A 130 3.82 -0.39 -11.49
CA LEU A 130 4.18 -1.36 -10.46
C LEU A 130 3.45 -1.06 -9.15
N SER A 131 2.77 -2.07 -8.61
CA SER A 131 2.17 -2.03 -7.27
C SER A 131 3.00 -2.72 -6.20
N ASP A 132 3.99 -3.56 -6.55
CA ASP A 132 4.72 -4.42 -5.60
C ASP A 132 3.81 -5.36 -4.75
N ALA A 133 2.53 -5.48 -5.14
CA ALA A 133 1.58 -6.37 -4.48
C ALA A 133 1.96 -7.83 -4.77
N GLY A 134 1.88 -8.69 -3.76
CA GLY A 134 2.23 -10.11 -3.89
C GLY A 134 3.63 -10.47 -3.37
N ALA A 135 4.60 -9.54 -3.39
CA ALA A 135 5.98 -9.79 -2.97
C ALA A 135 6.13 -9.77 -1.43
N HIS A 136 5.40 -8.86 -0.78
CA HIS A 136 5.46 -8.62 0.65
C HIS A 136 4.06 -8.77 1.29
N ASN A 137 3.41 -9.91 1.07
CA ASN A 137 2.00 -10.13 1.42
C ASN A 137 1.61 -9.81 2.86
N SER A 138 2.51 -9.96 3.83
CA SER A 138 2.27 -9.61 5.23
C SER A 138 2.64 -8.15 5.59
N MET A 139 3.25 -7.39 4.67
CA MET A 139 3.74 -6.02 4.93
C MET A 139 3.08 -4.94 4.07
N LEU A 140 2.59 -5.26 2.87
CA LEU A 140 2.09 -4.30 1.88
C LEU A 140 0.94 -4.90 1.09
N CYS A 141 0.00 -4.07 0.64
CA CYS A 141 -1.06 -4.46 -0.28
C CYS A 141 -1.52 -3.27 -1.12
N ASP A 142 -0.82 -3.02 -2.23
CA ASP A 142 -1.14 -1.95 -3.18
C ASP A 142 -1.81 -2.50 -4.46
N ALA A 143 -2.44 -3.68 -4.36
CA ALA A 143 -3.15 -4.35 -5.45
C ALA A 143 -4.34 -3.54 -6.03
N GLY A 144 -4.66 -2.37 -5.45
CA GLY A 144 -5.70 -1.46 -5.91
C GLY A 144 -5.19 -0.11 -6.45
N TYR A 145 -3.89 0.04 -6.77
CA TYR A 145 -3.33 1.33 -7.20
C TYR A 145 -4.07 1.96 -8.40
N ALA A 146 -4.50 1.16 -9.37
CA ALA A 146 -5.28 1.63 -10.51
C ALA A 146 -6.68 2.14 -10.09
N MET A 147 -7.35 1.43 -9.17
CA MET A 147 -8.65 1.85 -8.63
C MET A 147 -8.53 3.12 -7.80
N HIS A 148 -7.43 3.27 -7.05
CA HIS A 148 -7.10 4.52 -6.37
C HIS A 148 -6.83 5.66 -7.37
N LEU A 149 -6.14 5.40 -8.48
CA LEU A 149 -5.94 6.38 -9.55
C LEU A 149 -7.28 6.86 -10.14
N PHE A 150 -8.22 5.94 -10.38
CA PHE A 150 -9.53 6.29 -10.94
C PHE A 150 -10.42 7.03 -9.93
N GLY A 151 -10.53 6.51 -8.71
CA GLY A 151 -11.41 7.05 -7.69
C GLY A 151 -10.90 8.32 -7.02
N TYR A 152 -9.66 8.29 -6.56
CA TYR A 152 -9.07 9.39 -5.80
C TYR A 152 -8.50 10.46 -6.73
N TRP A 153 -7.53 10.09 -7.58
CA TRP A 153 -6.79 11.08 -8.38
C TRP A 153 -7.61 11.67 -9.52
N SER A 154 -8.38 10.85 -10.24
CA SER A 154 -9.20 11.33 -11.35
C SER A 154 -10.55 11.89 -10.87
N ARG A 155 -11.38 11.10 -10.17
CA ARG A 155 -12.72 11.55 -9.76
C ARG A 155 -12.70 12.59 -8.62
N GLU A 156 -12.03 12.31 -7.50
CA GLU A 156 -12.11 13.17 -6.30
C GLU A 156 -11.21 14.41 -6.39
N LYS A 157 -9.97 14.25 -6.86
CA LYS A 157 -8.99 15.34 -6.99
C LYS A 157 -9.10 16.08 -8.32
N GLY A 158 -9.70 15.48 -9.34
CA GLY A 158 -9.83 16.10 -10.67
C GLY A 158 -8.49 16.38 -11.34
N LEU A 159 -7.42 15.64 -10.99
CA LEU A 159 -6.07 15.91 -11.49
C LEU A 159 -5.97 15.72 -13.01
N PHE A 160 -6.65 14.70 -13.53
CA PHE A 160 -6.86 14.46 -14.96
C PHE A 160 -8.14 13.67 -15.18
N ASP A 161 -8.63 13.67 -16.42
CA ASP A 161 -9.85 12.94 -16.79
C ASP A 161 -9.66 11.40 -16.68
N LEU A 162 -10.80 10.71 -16.56
CA LEU A 162 -10.80 9.26 -16.41
C LEU A 162 -10.14 8.52 -17.60
N PRO A 163 -10.35 8.92 -18.87
CA PRO A 163 -9.61 8.35 -20.00
C PRO A 163 -8.08 8.46 -19.86
N THR A 164 -7.57 9.59 -19.39
CA THR A 164 -6.13 9.78 -19.11
C THR A 164 -5.66 8.86 -17.99
N ALA A 165 -6.43 8.74 -16.91
CA ALA A 165 -6.12 7.82 -15.82
C ALA A 165 -6.05 6.36 -16.31
N ILE A 166 -7.02 5.92 -17.12
CA ILE A 166 -7.06 4.58 -17.71
C ILE A 166 -5.83 4.37 -18.60
N ARG A 167 -5.53 5.32 -19.51
CA ARG A 167 -4.37 5.26 -20.41
C ARG A 167 -3.06 5.02 -19.63
N LYS A 168 -2.84 5.77 -18.54
CA LYS A 168 -1.62 5.73 -17.72
C LYS A 168 -1.33 4.36 -17.07
N VAL A 169 -2.33 3.51 -16.91
CA VAL A 169 -2.19 2.15 -16.31
C VAL A 169 -2.55 1.01 -17.27
N THR A 170 -2.82 1.32 -18.55
CA THR A 170 -3.16 0.32 -19.58
C THR A 170 -2.25 0.47 -20.80
N HIS A 171 -2.52 1.45 -21.65
CA HIS A 171 -1.79 1.68 -22.89
C HIS A 171 -0.34 2.10 -22.64
N ASP A 172 -0.10 3.03 -21.71
CA ASP A 172 1.25 3.54 -21.43
C ASP A 172 2.22 2.42 -21.00
N PRO A 173 1.89 1.55 -20.02
CA PRO A 173 2.70 0.36 -19.73
C PRO A 173 2.81 -0.61 -20.90
N ALA A 174 1.73 -0.86 -21.64
CA ALA A 174 1.77 -1.78 -22.78
C ALA A 174 2.73 -1.28 -23.87
N GLU A 175 2.74 0.01 -24.16
CA GLU A 175 3.62 0.64 -25.14
C GLU A 175 5.08 0.58 -24.65
N VAL A 176 5.36 0.99 -23.41
CA VAL A 176 6.73 0.99 -22.85
C VAL A 176 7.32 -0.41 -22.77
N TYR A 177 6.53 -1.41 -22.39
CA TYR A 177 6.98 -2.80 -22.33
C TYR A 177 6.89 -3.52 -23.68
N GLY A 178 6.40 -2.87 -24.73
CA GLY A 178 6.25 -3.47 -26.06
C GLY A 178 5.25 -4.62 -26.09
N MET A 179 4.22 -4.61 -25.25
CA MET A 179 3.16 -5.62 -25.22
C MET A 179 2.29 -5.52 -26.46
N ILE A 180 2.48 -6.46 -27.39
CA ILE A 180 1.76 -6.49 -28.67
C ILE A 180 0.28 -6.83 -28.42
N ASP A 181 -0.61 -6.05 -29.03
CA ASP A 181 -2.07 -6.24 -29.02
C ASP A 181 -2.72 -6.22 -27.62
N ARG A 182 -2.15 -5.45 -26.67
CA ARG A 182 -2.65 -5.30 -25.28
C ARG A 182 -2.67 -3.84 -24.83
N GLY A 183 -3.40 -3.56 -23.74
CA GLY A 183 -3.49 -2.23 -23.14
C GLY A 183 -4.51 -1.28 -23.80
N GLN A 184 -5.19 -1.73 -24.85
CA GLN A 184 -6.24 -0.97 -25.55
C GLN A 184 -7.40 -1.89 -25.93
N LEU A 185 -8.61 -1.34 -25.98
CA LEU A 185 -9.81 -2.04 -26.46
C LEU A 185 -9.99 -1.79 -27.96
N THR A 186 -9.35 -2.61 -28.78
CA THR A 186 -9.44 -2.56 -30.25
C THR A 186 -9.77 -3.93 -30.83
N VAL A 187 -10.38 -3.96 -32.02
CA VAL A 187 -10.70 -5.22 -32.69
C VAL A 187 -9.39 -5.96 -33.03
N GLY A 188 -9.27 -7.20 -32.59
CA GLY A 188 -8.08 -8.04 -32.78
C GLY A 188 -7.11 -8.04 -31.59
N ALA A 189 -7.27 -7.12 -30.63
CA ALA A 189 -6.50 -7.13 -29.38
C ALA A 189 -6.90 -8.28 -28.46
N TRP A 190 -6.03 -8.58 -27.49
CA TRP A 190 -6.37 -9.49 -26.40
C TRP A 190 -7.48 -8.90 -25.53
N ALA A 191 -8.45 -9.74 -25.16
CA ALA A 191 -9.58 -9.34 -24.32
C ALA A 191 -9.19 -9.30 -22.82
N ASP A 192 -8.22 -8.45 -22.47
CA ASP A 192 -7.89 -8.11 -21.08
C ASP A 192 -8.64 -6.85 -20.69
N MET A 193 -9.57 -6.97 -19.75
CA MET A 193 -10.53 -5.91 -19.47
C MET A 193 -10.89 -5.89 -18.00
N ILE A 194 -11.31 -4.71 -17.54
CA ILE A 194 -12.07 -4.59 -16.31
C ILE A 194 -13.40 -3.89 -16.61
N LEU A 195 -14.42 -4.23 -15.84
CA LEU A 195 -15.68 -3.50 -15.78
C LEU A 195 -15.76 -2.86 -14.40
N PHE A 196 -16.01 -1.55 -14.34
CA PHE A 196 -16.14 -0.84 -13.08
C PHE A 196 -17.16 0.29 -13.18
N ASP A 197 -17.65 0.71 -12.03
CA ASP A 197 -18.54 1.84 -11.84
C ASP A 197 -17.70 3.08 -11.49
N PRO A 198 -17.64 4.11 -12.36
CA PRO A 198 -16.78 5.27 -12.16
C PRO A 198 -17.17 6.09 -10.90
N ASP A 199 -18.43 6.04 -10.48
CA ASP A 199 -18.92 6.82 -9.35
C ASP A 199 -18.53 6.18 -8.01
N THR A 200 -18.25 4.88 -7.99
CA THR A 200 -17.98 4.13 -6.75
C THR A 200 -16.61 3.47 -6.69
N ILE A 201 -15.86 3.42 -7.80
CA ILE A 201 -14.52 2.79 -7.84
C ILE A 201 -13.59 3.40 -6.79
N SER A 202 -13.03 2.57 -5.92
CA SER A 202 -12.20 2.98 -4.78
C SER A 202 -11.38 1.81 -4.24
N VAL A 203 -10.64 2.04 -3.15
CA VAL A 203 -9.91 1.00 -2.40
C VAL A 203 -10.28 1.06 -0.92
N THR A 204 -10.58 -0.07 -0.30
CA THR A 204 -10.86 -0.12 1.15
C THR A 204 -9.59 0.01 1.97
N LYS A 205 -9.73 0.18 3.29
CA LYS A 205 -8.62 -0.04 4.24
C LYS A 205 -8.04 -1.47 4.10
N MET A 206 -6.78 -1.63 4.51
CA MET A 206 -6.16 -2.95 4.60
C MET A 206 -6.84 -3.77 5.70
N THR A 207 -6.99 -5.06 5.44
CA THR A 207 -7.49 -6.04 6.40
C THR A 207 -6.53 -7.21 6.46
N GLN A 208 -6.39 -7.79 7.66
CA GLN A 208 -5.52 -8.93 7.91
C GLN A 208 -6.27 -10.24 7.69
N HIS A 209 -5.63 -11.17 6.99
CA HIS A 209 -6.15 -12.50 6.68
C HIS A 209 -5.11 -13.56 7.02
N PHE A 210 -5.58 -14.75 7.42
CA PHE A 210 -4.77 -15.91 7.80
C PHE A 210 -5.12 -17.15 6.97
N ASP A 211 -5.12 -16.98 5.65
CA ASP A 211 -5.64 -17.94 4.69
C ASP A 211 -4.55 -18.50 3.75
N LEU A 212 -3.29 -18.20 4.02
CA LEU A 212 -2.15 -18.86 3.36
C LEU A 212 -1.84 -20.21 4.03
N PRO A 213 -1.11 -21.11 3.35
CA PRO A 213 -0.63 -22.36 3.93
C PRO A 213 0.06 -22.16 5.29
N ALA A 214 -0.13 -23.10 6.21
CA ALA A 214 0.34 -23.02 7.59
C ALA A 214 -0.20 -21.81 8.39
N ASN A 215 -1.42 -21.35 8.06
CA ASN A 215 -2.06 -20.18 8.69
C ASN A 215 -1.22 -18.90 8.50
N GLY A 216 -0.56 -18.80 7.35
CA GLY A 216 0.27 -17.65 7.00
C GLY A 216 -0.57 -16.38 6.85
N GLU A 217 0.02 -15.27 7.27
CA GLU A 217 -0.62 -13.96 7.22
C GLU A 217 -0.50 -13.31 5.84
N ARG A 218 -1.57 -12.64 5.39
CA ARG A 218 -1.51 -11.62 4.34
C ARG A 218 -2.42 -10.43 4.61
N LEU A 219 -2.12 -9.32 3.94
CA LEU A 219 -2.94 -8.12 3.90
C LEU A 219 -3.71 -8.06 2.58
N LEU A 220 -5.00 -7.80 2.67
CA LEU A 220 -5.88 -7.62 1.52
C LEU A 220 -6.62 -6.29 1.59
N ARG A 221 -6.95 -5.75 0.43
CA ARG A 221 -7.91 -4.66 0.23
C ARG A 221 -8.94 -5.10 -0.80
N GLN A 222 -10.14 -4.56 -0.69
CA GLN A 222 -11.19 -4.71 -1.70
C GLN A 222 -11.23 -3.46 -2.59
N ALA A 223 -11.81 -3.63 -3.78
CA ALA A 223 -12.03 -2.56 -4.74
C ALA A 223 -13.54 -2.35 -4.98
N PRO A 224 -14.25 -1.64 -4.08
CA PRO A 224 -15.65 -1.29 -4.30
C PRO A 224 -15.80 -0.62 -5.66
N GLY A 225 -16.88 -0.93 -6.37
CA GLY A 225 -17.13 -0.44 -7.73
C GLY A 225 -16.49 -1.28 -8.85
N LEU A 226 -15.53 -2.17 -8.56
CA LEU A 226 -15.07 -3.16 -9.55
C LEU A 226 -16.14 -4.23 -9.75
N ARG A 227 -16.61 -4.42 -10.98
CA ARG A 227 -17.70 -5.34 -11.36
C ARG A 227 -17.22 -6.57 -12.13
N GLY A 228 -15.96 -6.59 -12.54
CA GLY A 228 -15.37 -7.79 -13.10
C GLY A 228 -14.03 -7.55 -13.76
N THR A 229 -13.30 -8.64 -13.92
CA THR A 229 -11.98 -8.67 -14.55
C THR A 229 -11.94 -9.84 -15.53
N TRP A 230 -11.39 -9.58 -16.72
CA TRP A 230 -11.19 -10.56 -17.77
C TRP A 230 -9.71 -10.59 -18.14
N VAL A 231 -9.19 -11.79 -18.34
CA VAL A 231 -7.84 -12.04 -18.84
C VAL A 231 -7.97 -12.97 -20.03
N ASN A 232 -7.44 -12.56 -21.19
CA ASN A 232 -7.57 -13.29 -22.45
C ASN A 232 -9.02 -13.72 -22.77
N GLY A 233 -10.00 -12.88 -22.44
CA GLY A 233 -11.43 -13.12 -22.67
C GLY A 233 -12.14 -13.99 -21.63
N THR A 234 -11.40 -14.58 -20.69
CA THR A 234 -11.98 -15.38 -19.59
C THR A 234 -12.24 -14.48 -18.39
N ARG A 235 -13.48 -14.45 -17.89
CA ARG A 235 -13.82 -13.72 -16.65
C ARG A 235 -13.17 -14.44 -15.48
N VAL A 236 -12.30 -13.76 -14.74
CA VAL A 236 -11.59 -14.30 -13.58
C VAL A 236 -12.10 -13.75 -12.25
N PHE A 237 -12.83 -12.63 -12.29
CA PHE A 237 -13.46 -12.00 -11.13
C PHE A 237 -14.81 -11.43 -11.56
N ASP A 238 -15.84 -11.60 -10.74
CA ASP A 238 -17.21 -11.20 -11.09
C ASP A 238 -17.75 -9.96 -10.37
N GLY A 239 -16.89 -9.29 -9.59
CA GLY A 239 -17.27 -8.15 -8.76
C GLY A 239 -17.38 -8.51 -7.29
N GLU A 240 -17.53 -9.80 -6.97
CA GLU A 240 -17.62 -10.30 -5.60
C GLU A 240 -16.53 -11.34 -5.34
N ASP A 241 -16.42 -12.35 -6.20
CA ASP A 241 -15.55 -13.51 -6.01
C ASP A 241 -14.64 -13.77 -7.22
N TYR A 242 -13.49 -14.40 -6.94
CA TYR A 242 -12.68 -15.02 -7.98
C TYR A 242 -13.40 -16.25 -8.52
N LEU A 243 -13.49 -16.35 -9.84
CA LEU A 243 -14.18 -17.45 -10.49
C LEU A 243 -13.26 -18.68 -10.61
N ASP A 244 -13.82 -19.86 -10.38
CA ASP A 244 -13.14 -21.13 -10.62
C ASP A 244 -13.08 -21.41 -12.14
N VAL A 245 -12.02 -20.91 -12.76
CA VAL A 245 -11.75 -21.05 -14.19
C VAL A 245 -10.33 -21.53 -14.40
N ALA A 246 -10.09 -22.25 -15.50
CA ALA A 246 -8.74 -22.58 -15.91
C ALA A 246 -7.92 -21.28 -16.08
N ALA A 247 -6.74 -21.22 -15.46
CA ALA A 247 -5.91 -20.02 -15.43
C ALA A 247 -5.65 -19.51 -16.87
N PRO A 248 -6.23 -18.37 -17.27
CA PRO A 248 -6.23 -17.95 -18.67
C PRO A 248 -4.95 -17.20 -19.06
N GLY A 249 -4.06 -16.91 -18.10
CA GLY A 249 -2.85 -16.12 -18.30
C GLY A 249 -1.83 -16.80 -19.21
N HIS A 250 -1.16 -16.00 -20.04
CA HIS A 250 -0.11 -16.48 -20.96
C HIS A 250 1.23 -15.84 -20.63
N LEU A 251 2.31 -16.60 -20.76
CA LEU A 251 3.66 -16.05 -20.77
C LEU A 251 3.89 -15.26 -22.07
N LEU A 252 4.10 -13.96 -21.96
CA LEU A 252 4.46 -13.12 -23.10
C LEU A 252 5.91 -13.38 -23.49
N ARG A 253 6.14 -13.76 -24.75
CA ARG A 253 7.47 -14.11 -25.29
C ARG A 253 7.89 -13.27 -26.49
N LYS A 254 7.00 -12.40 -26.97
CA LYS A 254 7.22 -11.52 -28.12
C LYS A 254 6.86 -10.11 -27.69
N PHE A 255 7.76 -9.19 -27.97
CA PHE A 255 7.61 -7.78 -27.64
C PHE A 255 7.95 -6.94 -28.87
N SER A 256 7.32 -5.78 -28.99
CA SER A 256 7.65 -4.80 -30.02
C SER A 256 9.09 -4.32 -29.83
N GLY A 257 9.84 -4.22 -30.93
CA GLY A 257 11.18 -3.61 -30.95
C GLY A 257 11.15 -2.11 -31.29
N VAL A 258 9.96 -1.52 -31.43
CA VAL A 258 9.79 -0.10 -31.74
C VAL A 258 10.11 0.72 -30.50
N CYS A 259 10.75 1.89 -30.68
CA CYS A 259 10.99 2.82 -29.59
C CYS A 259 9.64 3.28 -28.98
N PRO A 260 9.40 3.06 -27.68
CA PRO A 260 8.11 3.36 -27.09
C PRO A 260 7.85 4.86 -27.05
N LYS A 261 6.56 5.23 -27.16
CA LYS A 261 6.10 6.60 -26.98
C LYS A 261 5.27 6.69 -25.71
N LEU A 262 5.73 7.44 -24.73
CA LEU A 262 4.98 7.68 -23.50
C LEU A 262 4.29 9.04 -23.59
N GLY A 263 3.03 9.13 -23.17
CA GLY A 263 2.33 10.41 -23.09
C GLY A 263 1.96 11.03 -24.43
N MET A 264 2.09 10.30 -25.54
CA MET A 264 1.67 10.78 -26.87
C MET A 264 0.32 10.18 -27.22
N THR A 265 -0.63 11.06 -27.56
CA THR A 265 -1.98 10.74 -28.07
C THR A 265 -1.96 9.90 -29.33
#